data_AF-A0A3S1HM46-F1
#
_entry.id   AF-A0A3S1HM46-F1
#
_cell.length_a   1.000
_cell.length_b   1.000
_cell.length_c   1.000
_cell.angle_alpha   90.00
_cell.angle_beta   90.00
_cell.angle_gamma   90.00
#
_symmetry.space_group_name_H-M   'P 1'
#
loop_
_entity.id
_entity.type
_entity.pdbx_description
1 polymer ?
#
loop_
_entity_poly.entity_id
_entity_poly.type
_entity_poly.pdbx_seq_one_letter_code
_entity_poly.pdbx_strand_id
1 'polypeptide(L)'
;MWNPACDFVDQRVGLVPGWHRSFCLGWDRWFRGSDRLPGLMLSLDRGGQCKGAVYRLPPDAIEANLGRLFRREMRAKPSAHSPRWVNVRTENGPLHAITFVINRNSGRYVRGLSLEQIADALALACGPWGSMADYLHSTVSHLEGMGIHDRQLWRLQELVGERIEASTAEDLPAK
;
A
#
# COMPACT_ATOMS: atom_id res chain seq x y z
N MET A 1 2.74 -6.35 3.27
CA MET A 1 3.30 -6.29 4.64
C MET A 1 2.62 -7.31 5.56
N TRP A 2 1.30 -7.34 5.63
CA TRP A 2 0.51 -8.31 6.42
C TRP A 2 0.51 -9.76 5.89
N ASN A 3 0.91 -9.96 4.63
CA ASN A 3 1.11 -11.29 4.05
C ASN A 3 2.34 -11.21 3.14
N PRO A 4 3.54 -11.54 3.64
CA PRO A 4 4.80 -11.32 2.92
C PRO A 4 4.99 -12.20 1.67
N ALA A 5 4.13 -13.21 1.43
CA ALA A 5 4.22 -14.12 0.27
C ALA A 5 5.52 -14.94 0.17
N CYS A 6 6.43 -14.77 1.12
CA CYS A 6 7.70 -15.44 1.23
C CYS A 6 7.94 -15.83 2.68
N ASP A 7 8.77 -16.85 2.83
CA ASP A 7 9.37 -17.23 4.10
C ASP A 7 10.50 -16.24 4.41
N PHE A 8 10.74 -15.96 5.69
CA PHE A 8 11.81 -15.08 6.13
C PHE A 8 12.39 -15.54 7.46
N VAL A 9 13.68 -15.27 7.67
CA VAL A 9 14.44 -15.66 8.87
C VAL A 9 14.79 -14.47 9.76
N ASP A 10 14.49 -13.25 9.31
CA ASP A 10 14.66 -12.02 10.08
C ASP A 10 13.76 -10.93 9.49
N GLN A 11 13.29 -10.02 10.35
CA GLN A 11 12.47 -8.87 9.98
C GLN A 11 12.97 -7.65 10.75
N ARG A 12 13.18 -6.54 10.05
CA ARG A 12 13.62 -5.28 10.64
C ARG A 12 12.83 -4.10 10.11
N VAL A 13 12.73 -3.04 10.89
CA VAL A 13 12.25 -1.75 10.38
C VAL A 13 13.38 -1.09 9.57
N GLY A 14 13.01 -0.53 8.42
CA GLY A 14 13.93 0.18 7.55
C GLY A 14 13.29 1.37 6.85
N LEU A 15 14.12 2.37 6.53
CA LEU A 15 13.74 3.57 5.81
C LEU A 15 14.38 3.59 4.42
N VAL A 16 13.56 3.76 3.39
CA VAL A 16 13.99 3.87 2.00
C VAL A 16 13.85 5.32 1.53
N PRO A 17 14.95 6.07 1.36
CA PRO A 17 14.90 7.43 0.84
C PRO A 17 14.61 7.45 -0.67
N GLY A 18 14.00 8.53 -1.15
CA GLY A 18 13.63 8.71 -2.56
C GLY A 18 12.35 7.99 -2.98
N TRP A 19 11.64 7.38 -2.04
CA TRP A 19 10.37 6.67 -2.26
C TRP A 19 9.39 7.01 -1.16
N HIS A 20 8.11 7.13 -1.46
CA HIS A 20 7.06 7.34 -0.47
C HIS A 20 5.91 6.38 -0.75
N ARG A 21 5.15 6.08 0.29
CA ARG A 21 3.93 5.29 0.20
C ARG A 21 2.82 6.17 -0.37
N SER A 22 2.14 5.70 -1.41
CA SER A 22 1.11 6.47 -2.09
C SER A 22 -0.03 5.59 -2.60
N PHE A 23 -1.26 6.09 -2.45
CA PHE A 23 -2.45 5.53 -3.08
C PHE A 23 -2.45 5.91 -4.57
N CYS A 24 -1.68 5.17 -5.36
CA CYS A 24 -1.42 5.49 -6.77
C CYS A 24 -1.57 4.27 -7.71
N LEU A 25 -1.97 3.12 -7.18
CA LEU A 25 -2.22 1.91 -7.96
C LEU A 25 -3.72 1.72 -8.15
N GLY A 26 -4.25 2.04 -9.32
CA GLY A 26 -5.68 1.96 -9.57
C GLY A 26 -6.02 2.09 -11.05
N TRP A 27 -7.28 2.19 -11.43
CA TRP A 27 -8.46 1.98 -10.60
C TRP A 27 -8.68 0.48 -10.36
N ASP A 28 -8.83 0.06 -9.10
CA ASP A 28 -9.13 -1.33 -8.74
C ASP A 28 -10.64 -1.59 -8.77
N ARG A 29 -11.08 -2.43 -9.71
CA ARG A 29 -12.49 -2.78 -9.88
C ARG A 29 -12.82 -4.22 -9.45
N TRP A 30 -11.81 -4.98 -9.04
CA TRP A 30 -11.95 -6.43 -8.87
C TRP A 30 -11.74 -6.91 -7.45
N PHE A 31 -10.90 -6.24 -6.65
CA PHE A 31 -10.60 -6.69 -5.29
C PHE A 31 -11.37 -5.90 -4.24
N ARG A 32 -11.04 -4.61 -4.09
CA ARG A 32 -11.59 -3.75 -3.04
C ARG A 32 -12.44 -2.60 -3.58
N GLY A 33 -12.72 -2.61 -4.88
CA GLY A 33 -13.66 -1.72 -5.51
C GLY A 33 -14.60 -2.48 -6.45
N SER A 34 -15.40 -1.70 -7.17
CA SER A 34 -16.36 -2.15 -8.17
C SER A 34 -16.26 -1.29 -9.43
N ASP A 35 -16.99 -1.64 -10.49
CA ASP A 35 -17.04 -0.83 -11.71
C ASP A 35 -17.57 0.59 -11.46
N ARG A 36 -18.53 0.74 -10.54
CA ARG A 36 -19.12 2.04 -10.18
C ARG A 36 -18.26 2.81 -9.18
N LEU A 37 -17.70 2.11 -8.19
CA LEU A 37 -16.89 2.70 -7.10
C LEU A 37 -15.54 1.99 -7.06
N PRO A 38 -14.61 2.34 -7.96
CA PRO A 38 -13.31 1.70 -8.00
C PRO A 38 -12.45 2.09 -6.80
N GLY A 39 -11.68 1.13 -6.30
CA GLY A 39 -10.69 1.34 -5.26
C GLY A 39 -9.38 1.90 -5.81
N LEU A 40 -8.54 2.35 -4.89
CA LEU A 40 -7.20 2.84 -5.17
C LEU A 40 -6.27 2.18 -4.16
N MET A 41 -5.23 1.50 -4.63
CA MET A 41 -4.34 0.69 -3.80
C MET A 41 -3.01 1.40 -3.56
N LEU A 42 -2.33 0.98 -2.49
CA LEU A 42 -1.00 1.47 -2.16
C LEU A 42 0.08 0.90 -3.08
N SER A 43 1.04 1.74 -3.42
CA SER A 43 2.33 1.33 -3.98
C SER A 43 3.44 2.28 -3.49
N LEU A 44 4.69 1.97 -3.83
CA LEU A 44 5.80 2.90 -3.63
C LEU A 44 5.98 3.76 -4.87
N ASP A 45 5.91 5.08 -4.68
CA ASP A 45 6.13 6.05 -5.73
C ASP A 45 7.37 6.92 -5.45
N ARG A 46 7.96 7.49 -6.50
CA ARG A 46 9.21 8.27 -6.38
C ARG A 46 8.99 9.57 -5.61
N GLY A 47 9.97 9.90 -4.78
CA GLY A 47 10.02 11.10 -3.95
C GLY A 47 9.87 10.79 -2.46
N GLY A 48 10.31 11.70 -1.59
CA GLY A 48 10.16 11.57 -0.14
C GLY A 48 10.98 10.43 0.47
N GLN A 49 10.40 9.77 1.48
CA GLN A 49 10.98 8.62 2.17
C GLN A 49 9.87 7.70 2.69
N CYS A 50 10.18 6.40 2.77
CA CYS A 50 9.21 5.39 3.19
C CYS A 50 9.81 4.51 4.28
N LYS A 51 9.15 4.46 5.45
CA LYS A 51 9.45 3.47 6.49
C LYS A 51 8.59 2.23 6.29
N GLY A 52 9.21 1.06 6.41
CA GLY A 52 8.53 -0.23 6.30
C GLY A 52 9.35 -1.35 6.92
N ALA A 53 8.91 -2.59 6.66
CA ALA A 53 9.63 -3.79 7.05
C ALA A 53 10.57 -4.25 5.93
N VAL A 54 11.76 -4.70 6.32
CA VAL A 54 12.75 -5.39 5.49
C VAL A 54 12.82 -6.83 5.97
N TYR A 55 12.67 -7.77 5.05
CA TYR A 55 12.69 -9.20 5.34
C TYR A 55 13.98 -9.83 4.81
N ARG A 56 14.66 -10.61 5.64
CA ARG A 56 15.78 -11.45 5.22
C ARG A 56 15.26 -12.81 4.81
N LEU A 57 15.44 -13.18 3.55
CA LEU A 57 15.03 -14.49 3.05
C LEU A 57 15.94 -15.60 3.59
N PRO A 58 15.45 -16.85 3.72
CA PRO A 58 16.28 -18.00 4.04
C PRO A 58 17.38 -18.18 2.97
N PRO A 59 18.67 -18.30 3.34
CA PRO A 59 19.77 -18.40 2.38
C PRO A 59 19.66 -19.58 1.40
N ASP A 60 19.05 -20.68 1.86
CA ASP A 60 18.82 -21.93 1.14
C ASP A 60 17.57 -21.90 0.24
N ALA A 61 16.74 -20.85 0.33
CA ALA A 61 15.48 -20.75 -0.41
C ALA A 61 15.26 -19.38 -1.08
N ILE A 62 16.34 -18.64 -1.38
CA ILE A 62 16.27 -17.29 -1.96
C ILE A 62 15.49 -17.28 -3.28
N GLU A 63 15.85 -18.13 -4.23
CA GLU A 63 15.24 -18.14 -5.57
C GLU A 63 13.76 -18.50 -5.51
N ALA A 64 13.39 -19.51 -4.73
CA ALA A 64 12.01 -19.91 -4.55
C ALA A 64 11.15 -18.77 -3.97
N ASN A 65 11.67 -18.09 -2.94
CA ASN A 65 10.99 -16.98 -2.28
C ASN A 65 10.90 -15.74 -3.17
N LEU A 66 11.98 -15.36 -3.86
CA LEU A 66 11.95 -14.29 -4.86
C LEU A 66 10.96 -14.63 -5.99
N GLY A 67 10.96 -15.87 -6.50
CA GLY A 67 10.01 -16.30 -7.52
C GLY A 67 8.56 -16.16 -7.08
N ARG A 68 8.22 -16.46 -5.82
CA ARG A 68 6.89 -16.21 -5.24
C ARG A 68 6.55 -14.72 -5.18
N LEU A 69 7.49 -13.88 -4.73
CA LEU A 69 7.32 -12.42 -4.67
C LEU A 69 7.08 -11.82 -6.06
N PHE A 70 7.92 -12.13 -7.04
CA PHE A 70 7.75 -11.65 -8.42
C PHE A 70 6.41 -12.09 -9.00
N ARG A 71 6.01 -13.35 -8.83
CA ARG A 71 4.69 -13.83 -9.29
C ARG A 71 3.53 -13.13 -8.59
N ARG A 72 3.69 -12.63 -7.38
CA ARG A 72 2.63 -11.91 -6.67
C ARG A 72 2.54 -10.45 -7.07
N GLU A 73 3.69 -9.76 -7.13
CA GLU A 73 3.73 -8.31 -7.37
C GLU A 73 3.59 -7.98 -8.87
N MET A 74 3.97 -8.91 -9.75
CA MET A 74 3.95 -8.74 -11.21
C MET A 74 2.96 -9.68 -11.90
N ARG A 75 1.79 -9.94 -11.26
CA ARG A 75 0.74 -10.82 -11.81
C ARG A 75 0.21 -10.33 -13.16
N ALA A 76 -0.04 -9.03 -13.29
CA ALA A 76 -0.56 -8.46 -14.52
C ALA A 76 0.53 -8.32 -15.58
N LYS A 77 0.19 -8.52 -16.85
CA LYS A 77 1.07 -8.30 -18.01
C LYS A 77 0.40 -7.30 -18.98
N PRO A 78 0.99 -6.12 -19.23
CA PRO A 78 2.20 -5.57 -18.60
C PRO A 78 1.99 -5.26 -17.10
N SER A 79 3.05 -5.43 -16.31
CA SER A 79 3.00 -5.23 -14.86
C SER A 79 2.90 -3.75 -14.49
N ALA A 80 2.05 -3.45 -13.50
CA ALA A 80 2.01 -2.14 -12.87
C ALA A 80 3.18 -1.90 -11.93
N HIS A 81 3.88 -2.95 -11.50
CA HIS A 81 5.05 -2.85 -10.63
C HIS A 81 6.35 -3.14 -11.38
N SER A 82 7.41 -2.48 -10.97
CA SER A 82 8.79 -2.73 -11.42
C SER A 82 9.68 -3.08 -10.22
N PRO A 83 10.46 -4.17 -10.29
CA PRO A 83 11.43 -4.50 -9.24
C PRO A 83 12.58 -3.49 -9.25
N ARG A 84 13.06 -3.11 -8.07
CA ARG A 84 14.18 -2.19 -7.89
C ARG A 84 15.04 -2.61 -6.70
N TRP A 85 16.35 -2.56 -6.88
CA TRP A 85 17.29 -2.53 -5.77
C TRP A 85 17.26 -1.13 -5.14
N VAL A 86 17.14 -1.09 -3.82
CA VAL A 86 17.11 0.15 -3.04
C VAL A 86 18.06 0.07 -1.86
N ASN A 87 18.56 1.24 -1.47
CA ASN A 87 19.33 1.40 -0.24
C ASN A 87 18.36 1.61 0.92
N VAL A 88 18.47 0.79 1.95
CA VAL A 88 17.61 0.86 3.13
C VAL A 88 18.45 1.26 4.33
N ARG A 89 18.04 2.29 5.05
CA ARG A 89 18.63 2.70 6.33
C ARG A 89 17.95 1.94 7.45
N THR A 90 18.71 1.22 8.25
CA THR A 90 18.21 0.53 9.46
C THR A 90 19.03 0.97 10.68
N GLU A 91 18.55 0.66 11.87
CA GLU A 91 19.27 0.91 13.12
C GLU A 91 20.63 0.18 13.17
N ASN A 92 20.70 -0.99 12.52
CA ASN A 92 21.91 -1.82 12.45
C ASN A 92 22.82 -1.44 11.26
N GLY A 93 22.55 -0.31 10.59
CA GLY A 93 23.31 0.15 9.43
C GLY A 93 22.58 0.01 8.09
N PRO A 94 23.24 0.39 6.98
CA PRO A 94 22.65 0.35 5.65
C PRO A 94 22.54 -1.09 5.11
N LEU A 95 21.47 -1.37 4.38
CA LEU A 95 21.22 -2.62 3.68
C LEU A 95 20.86 -2.36 2.22
N HIS A 96 21.08 -3.36 1.35
CA HIS A 96 20.49 -3.40 0.01
C HIS A 96 19.34 -4.39 -0.01
N ALA A 97 18.19 -3.96 -0.53
CA ALA A 97 17.00 -4.81 -0.62
C ALA A 97 16.33 -4.64 -1.98
N ILE A 98 15.61 -5.67 -2.40
CA ILE A 98 14.69 -5.57 -3.53
C ILE A 98 13.33 -5.11 -3.04
N THR A 99 12.72 -4.19 -3.78
CA THR A 99 11.35 -3.74 -3.57
C THR A 99 10.62 -3.61 -4.91
N PHE A 100 9.31 -3.49 -4.87
CA PHE A 100 8.46 -3.33 -6.04
C PHE A 100 7.81 -1.95 -5.99
N VAL A 101 8.10 -1.14 -7.01
CA VAL A 101 7.64 0.25 -7.10
C VAL A 101 6.64 0.39 -8.22
N ILE A 102 5.75 1.38 -8.14
CA ILE A 102 4.81 1.68 -9.22
C ILE A 102 5.58 2.05 -10.49
N ASN A 103 5.22 1.41 -11.60
CA ASN A 103 5.66 1.80 -12.93
C ASN A 103 4.82 2.99 -13.36
N ARG A 104 5.40 4.20 -13.34
CA ARG A 104 4.72 5.43 -13.74
C ARG A 104 4.27 5.46 -15.21
N ASN A 105 4.74 4.54 -16.05
CA ASN A 105 4.27 4.38 -17.43
C ASN A 105 3.12 3.36 -17.55
N SER A 106 2.70 2.74 -16.45
CA SER A 106 1.57 1.82 -16.45
C SER A 106 0.26 2.61 -16.56
N GLY A 107 -0.70 2.10 -17.34
CA GLY A 107 -2.07 2.60 -17.33
C GLY A 107 -2.78 2.43 -15.97
N ARG A 108 -2.17 1.71 -15.03
CA ARG A 108 -2.65 1.56 -13.64
C ARG A 108 -2.06 2.58 -12.66
N TYR A 109 -1.20 3.48 -13.12
CA TYR A 109 -0.64 4.54 -12.30
C TYR A 109 -1.59 5.74 -12.28
N VAL A 110 -2.16 6.03 -11.11
CA VAL A 110 -3.01 7.19 -10.88
C VAL A 110 -2.17 8.29 -10.24
N ARG A 111 -2.21 9.49 -10.82
CA ARG A 111 -1.41 10.65 -10.38
C ARG A 111 -2.28 11.87 -10.17
N GLY A 112 -1.80 12.79 -9.34
CA GLY A 112 -2.37 14.14 -9.20
C GLY A 112 -3.68 14.20 -8.41
N LEU A 113 -4.04 13.16 -7.68
CA LEU A 113 -5.14 13.23 -6.73
C LEU A 113 -4.69 13.93 -5.45
N SER A 114 -5.52 14.83 -4.94
CA SER A 114 -5.35 15.40 -3.60
C SER A 114 -5.68 14.36 -2.53
N LEU A 115 -5.30 14.64 -1.28
CA LEU A 115 -5.60 13.75 -0.16
C LEU A 115 -7.11 13.58 0.04
N GLU A 116 -7.87 14.65 -0.18
CA GLU A 116 -9.33 14.70 -0.11
C GLU A 116 -9.97 13.83 -1.20
N GLN A 117 -9.48 13.93 -2.44
CA GLN A 117 -9.97 13.09 -3.54
C GLN A 117 -9.68 11.61 -3.32
N ILE A 118 -8.52 11.29 -2.72
CA ILE A 118 -8.20 9.92 -2.32
C ILE A 118 -9.18 9.48 -1.23
N ALA A 119 -9.43 10.32 -0.22
CA ALA A 119 -10.36 10.01 0.86
C ALA A 119 -11.78 9.77 0.35
N ASP A 120 -12.27 10.59 -0.58
CA ASP A 120 -13.59 10.44 -1.23
C ASP A 120 -13.69 9.06 -1.91
N ALA A 121 -12.67 8.68 -2.67
CA ALA A 121 -12.62 7.39 -3.36
C ALA A 121 -12.57 6.21 -2.37
N LEU A 122 -11.76 6.30 -1.31
CA LEU A 122 -11.58 5.20 -0.36
C LEU A 122 -12.78 5.00 0.56
N ALA A 123 -13.50 6.06 0.92
CA ALA A 123 -14.68 5.99 1.77
C ALA A 123 -15.81 5.18 1.13
N LEU A 124 -15.93 5.23 -0.20
CA LEU A 124 -17.04 4.60 -0.94
C LEU A 124 -16.66 3.26 -1.58
N ALA A 125 -15.38 3.01 -1.85
CA ALA A 125 -14.95 1.82 -2.56
C ALA A 125 -15.07 0.55 -1.70
N CYS A 126 -15.84 -0.41 -2.21
CA CYS A 126 -15.97 -1.75 -1.65
C CYS A 126 -16.03 -2.79 -2.77
N GLY A 127 -15.41 -3.94 -2.54
CA GLY A 127 -15.38 -5.07 -3.46
C GLY A 127 -15.39 -6.41 -2.72
N PRO A 128 -15.22 -7.53 -3.45
CA PRO A 128 -15.28 -8.88 -2.88
C PRO A 128 -14.29 -9.15 -1.73
N TRP A 129 -13.22 -8.35 -1.61
CA TRP A 129 -12.18 -8.51 -0.58
C TRP A 129 -12.34 -7.51 0.58
N GLY A 130 -13.51 -6.87 0.68
CA GLY A 130 -13.85 -5.86 1.68
C GLY A 130 -13.65 -4.43 1.18
N SER A 131 -13.85 -3.46 2.07
CA SER A 131 -13.77 -2.04 1.73
C SER A 131 -12.33 -1.53 1.61
N MET A 132 -12.17 -0.38 0.95
CA MET A 132 -10.93 0.38 0.97
C MET A 132 -10.68 1.05 2.33
N ALA A 133 -11.73 1.41 3.06
CA ALA A 133 -11.63 1.91 4.43
C ALA A 133 -11.01 0.87 5.38
N ASP A 134 -11.48 -0.38 5.34
CA ASP A 134 -10.91 -1.48 6.13
C ASP A 134 -9.45 -1.76 5.76
N TYR A 135 -9.13 -1.64 4.46
CA TYR A 135 -7.77 -1.80 3.97
C TYR A 135 -6.83 -0.71 4.50
N LEU A 136 -7.28 0.55 4.46
CA LEU A 136 -6.53 1.68 5.00
C LEU A 136 -6.32 1.50 6.50
N HIS A 137 -7.39 1.19 7.25
CA HIS A 137 -7.32 0.97 8.69
C HIS A 137 -6.37 -0.17 9.05
N SER A 138 -6.50 -1.31 8.38
CA SER A 138 -5.60 -2.45 8.56
C SER A 138 -4.15 -2.06 8.28
N THR A 139 -3.90 -1.26 7.24
CA THR A 139 -2.56 -0.81 6.90
C THR A 139 -1.97 0.08 7.99
N VAL A 140 -2.74 1.06 8.48
CA VAL A 140 -2.31 1.95 9.57
C VAL A 140 -2.01 1.14 10.83
N SER A 141 -2.93 0.29 11.27
CA SER A 141 -2.77 -0.53 12.47
C SER A 141 -1.54 -1.44 12.42
N HIS A 142 -1.23 -2.03 11.25
CA HIS A 142 -0.02 -2.83 11.09
C HIS A 142 1.26 -1.99 11.15
N LEU A 143 1.26 -0.80 10.56
CA LEU A 143 2.42 0.10 10.62
C LEU A 143 2.69 0.54 12.05
N GLU A 144 1.65 0.91 12.79
CA GLU A 144 1.73 1.25 14.21
C GLU A 144 2.25 0.09 15.06
N GLY A 145 1.79 -1.13 14.79
CA GLY A 145 2.29 -2.35 15.46
C GLY A 145 3.80 -2.60 15.25
N MET A 146 4.41 -2.02 14.22
CA MET A 146 5.86 -2.05 14.01
C MET A 146 6.57 -0.76 14.47
N GLY A 147 5.89 0.13 15.18
CA GLY A 147 6.42 1.43 15.60
C GLY A 147 6.59 2.43 14.46
N ILE A 148 5.87 2.26 13.34
CA ILE A 148 5.95 3.13 12.17
C ILE A 148 4.74 4.06 12.13
N HIS A 149 4.93 5.30 12.57
CA HIS A 149 3.90 6.33 12.51
C HIS A 149 3.94 7.12 11.18
N ASP A 150 3.06 6.76 10.25
CA ASP A 150 2.91 7.42 8.94
C ASP A 150 1.82 8.50 9.01
N ARG A 151 2.25 9.76 9.23
CA ARG A 151 1.33 10.90 9.41
C ARG A 151 0.35 11.12 8.27
N GLN A 152 0.74 10.83 7.03
CA GLN A 152 -0.16 11.00 5.88
C GLN A 152 -1.27 9.95 5.87
N LEU A 153 -0.94 8.70 6.21
CA LEU A 153 -1.95 7.65 6.31
C LEU A 153 -2.91 7.87 7.48
N TRP A 154 -2.41 8.37 8.61
CA TRP A 154 -3.25 8.77 9.74
C TRP A 154 -4.22 9.89 9.34
N ARG A 155 -3.72 10.94 8.70
CA ARG A 155 -4.58 12.02 8.21
C ARG A 155 -5.60 11.52 7.19
N LEU A 156 -5.20 10.62 6.30
CA LEU A 156 -6.12 10.02 5.34
C LEU A 156 -7.20 9.17 6.04
N GLN A 157 -6.83 8.43 7.09
CA GLN A 157 -7.78 7.63 7.87
C GLN A 157 -8.84 8.51 8.55
N GLU A 158 -8.44 9.64 9.13
CA GLU A 158 -9.38 10.63 9.68
C GLU A 158 -10.35 11.14 8.60
N LEU A 159 -9.82 11.58 7.46
CA LEU A 159 -10.63 12.09 6.34
C LEU A 159 -11.62 11.06 5.82
N VAL A 160 -11.22 9.79 5.73
CA VAL A 160 -12.10 8.69 5.32
C VAL A 160 -13.19 8.45 6.37
N GLY A 161 -12.84 8.48 7.67
CA GLY A 161 -13.80 8.38 8.77
C GLY A 161 -14.87 9.47 8.71
N GLU A 162 -14.46 10.73 8.56
CA GLU A 162 -15.35 11.89 8.43
C GLU A 162 -16.39 11.71 7.30
N ARG A 163 -15.98 11.13 6.16
CA ARG A 163 -16.86 10.88 5.00
C ARG A 163 -17.88 9.77 5.25
N ILE A 164 -17.45 8.70 5.92
CA ILE A 164 -18.32 7.58 6.27
C ILE A 164 -19.37 8.02 7.30
N GLU A 165 -18.97 8.82 8.29
CA GLU A 165 -19.89 9.38 9.28
C GLU A 165 -20.91 10.33 8.63
N ALA A 166 -20.45 11.22 7.74
CA ALA A 166 -21.33 12.13 7.01
C ALA A 166 -22.36 11.39 6.14
N SER A 167 -21.95 10.34 5.40
CA SER A 167 -22.89 9.57 4.57
C SER A 167 -23.93 8.83 5.41
N THR A 168 -23.53 8.32 6.57
CA THR A 168 -24.45 7.61 7.48
C THR A 168 -25.47 8.56 8.12
N ALA A 169 -25.09 9.82 8.36
CA ALA A 169 -25.97 10.85 8.89
C ALA A 169 -27.05 11.32 7.89
N GLU A 170 -26.74 11.30 6.58
CA GLU A 170 -27.70 11.66 5.52
C GLU A 170 -28.76 10.57 5.28
N ASP A 171 -28.45 9.30 5.58
CA ASP A 171 -29.37 8.16 5.42
C ASP A 171 -30.37 7.97 6.59
N LEU A 172 -30.27 8.76 7.66
CA LEU A 172 -31.23 8.73 8.77
C LEU A 172 -32.48 9.57 8.44
N PRO A 173 -33.70 8.99 8.45
CA PRO A 173 -34.91 9.77 8.19
C PRO A 173 -35.07 10.86 9.24
N ALA A 174 -35.32 12.09 8.79
CA ALA A 174 -35.68 13.20 9.65
C ALA A 174 -36.86 12.80 10.54
N LYS A 175 -36.67 12.94 11.86
CA LYS A 175 -37.71 12.68 12.88
C LYS A 175 -38.93 13.58 12.70
#